data_AF-A0AAV1XG98-F1
#
_entry.id   AF-A0AAV1XG98-F1
#
_cell.length_a   1.000
_cell.length_b   1.000
_cell.length_c   1.000
_cell.angle_alpha   90.00
_cell.angle_beta   90.00
_cell.angle_gamma   90.00
#
_symmetry.space_group_name_H-M   'P 1'
#
loop_
_entity.id
_entity.type
_entity.pdbx_description
1 polymer ?
#
loop_
_entity_poly.entity_id
_entity_poly.type
_entity_poly.pdbx_seq_one_letter_code
_entity_poly.pdbx_strand_id
1 'polypeptide(L)'
;MSTLGLSQKPIYVQAVREAPERNGIDGLDTLETIPDAVPTVFTEPPIEDQLAWHTLWPESHKLYGHGNELFSLRCDHKGELVASSCKAQSASVAKVWLWEVGSWKSVGCLQSHSLTVTQMEFSHDDNFLLTVSRDRQFSISTITRRDTGGISFSLLARQEGHKRIIWSCSWHPHTWL
;
A
#
# COMPACT_ATOMS: atom_id res chain seq x y z
N MET A 1 -16.53 -14.51 -23.75
CA MET A 1 -16.06 -14.10 -22.41
C MET A 1 -14.64 -13.60 -22.57
N SER A 2 -14.46 -12.28 -22.55
CA SER A 2 -13.17 -11.65 -22.83
C SER A 2 -12.16 -11.99 -21.75
N THR A 3 -11.15 -12.76 -22.12
CA THR A 3 -9.93 -13.00 -21.34
C THR A 3 -9.08 -11.74 -21.37
N LEU A 4 -9.13 -10.94 -20.31
CA LEU A 4 -8.17 -9.87 -20.09
C LEU A 4 -6.77 -10.49 -19.96
N GLY A 5 -5.89 -10.19 -20.92
CA GLY A 5 -4.51 -10.64 -20.94
C GLY A 5 -3.68 -9.98 -19.83
N LEU A 6 -3.79 -10.49 -18.61
CA LEU A 6 -2.84 -10.22 -17.54
C LEU A 6 -1.90 -11.42 -17.44
N SER A 7 -0.82 -11.41 -18.21
CA SER A 7 0.31 -12.29 -17.94
C SER A 7 1.04 -11.76 -16.72
N GLN A 8 0.72 -12.31 -15.54
CA GLN A 8 1.40 -12.04 -14.28
C GLN A 8 1.70 -13.38 -13.63
N LYS A 9 2.90 -13.90 -13.89
CA LYS A 9 3.42 -15.01 -13.09
C LYS A 9 3.95 -14.40 -11.79
N PRO A 10 3.37 -14.74 -10.62
CA PRO A 10 3.97 -14.37 -9.35
C PRO A 10 5.34 -15.06 -9.22
N ILE A 11 6.35 -14.32 -8.78
CA ILE A 11 7.67 -14.87 -8.45
C ILE A 11 7.58 -15.40 -7.02
N TYR A 12 7.65 -16.72 -6.87
CA TYR A 12 7.65 -17.37 -5.55
C TYR A 12 9.05 -17.33 -4.95
N VAL A 13 9.16 -16.81 -3.72
CA VAL A 13 10.42 -16.64 -2.95
C VAL A 13 11.07 -17.99 -2.55
N GLN A 14 10.50 -19.12 -2.95
CA GLN A 14 11.00 -20.47 -2.67
C GLN A 14 11.24 -21.25 -3.97
N ALA A 15 12.07 -20.73 -4.87
CA ALA A 15 12.73 -21.59 -5.85
C ALA A 15 13.87 -22.33 -5.12
N VAL A 16 13.74 -23.65 -5.02
CA VAL A 16 14.79 -24.54 -4.49
C VAL A 16 16.07 -24.29 -5.29
N ARG A 17 17.18 -24.00 -4.60
CA ARG A 17 18.51 -23.88 -5.19
C ARG A 17 18.97 -25.26 -5.68
N GLU A 18 18.62 -25.63 -6.90
CA GLU A 18 19.35 -26.65 -7.64
C GLU A 18 20.07 -25.96 -8.81
N ALA A 19 21.33 -25.62 -8.59
CA ALA A 19 22.22 -25.24 -9.68
C ALA A 19 22.69 -26.54 -10.37
N PRO A 20 22.42 -26.75 -11.67
CA PRO A 20 23.02 -27.86 -12.38
C PRO A 20 24.50 -27.56 -12.62
N GLU A 21 25.37 -28.52 -12.34
CA GLU A 21 26.80 -28.45 -12.68
C GLU A 21 26.97 -28.22 -14.19
N ARG A 22 27.57 -27.09 -14.57
CA ARG A 22 27.92 -26.79 -15.96
C ARG A 22 29.26 -27.41 -16.32
N ASN A 23 29.22 -28.56 -16.99
CA ASN A 23 30.35 -29.05 -17.79
C ASN A 23 30.24 -28.53 -19.23
N GLY A 24 31.30 -27.81 -19.65
CA GLY A 24 31.83 -27.82 -21.01
C GLY A 24 31.02 -27.18 -22.15
N ILE A 25 31.55 -26.05 -22.62
CA ILE A 25 31.66 -25.66 -24.04
C ILE A 25 30.40 -25.80 -24.93
N ASP A 26 29.57 -24.75 -24.97
CA ASP A 26 29.11 -24.23 -26.26
C ASP A 26 28.67 -22.76 -26.15
N GLY A 27 28.95 -22.02 -27.21
CA GLY A 27 28.64 -20.60 -27.32
C GLY A 27 27.18 -20.33 -27.67
N LEU A 28 26.83 -19.06 -27.47
CA LEU A 28 25.65 -18.35 -27.98
C LEU A 28 24.36 -18.46 -27.13
N ASP A 29 23.92 -17.27 -26.68
CA ASP A 29 22.60 -16.93 -26.16
C ASP A 29 22.09 -17.63 -24.88
N THR A 30 22.77 -17.42 -23.76
CA THR A 30 22.11 -17.48 -22.45
C THR A 30 21.39 -16.16 -22.15
N LEU A 31 20.37 -15.83 -22.94
CA LEU A 31 19.39 -14.77 -22.68
C LEU A 31 18.18 -15.29 -21.86
N GLU A 32 18.26 -16.51 -21.31
CA GLU A 32 17.09 -17.20 -20.74
C GLU A 32 17.05 -17.26 -19.21
N THR A 33 18.01 -16.69 -18.48
CA THR A 33 17.95 -16.70 -17.01
C THR A 33 17.83 -15.28 -16.49
N ILE A 34 16.61 -14.75 -16.51
CA ILE A 34 16.26 -13.55 -15.75
C ILE A 34 16.61 -13.84 -14.28
N PRO A 35 17.56 -13.12 -13.67
CA PRO A 35 17.87 -13.29 -12.26
C PRO A 35 16.62 -12.96 -11.43
N ASP A 36 16.34 -13.74 -10.39
CA ASP A 36 15.25 -13.40 -9.47
C ASP A 36 15.49 -11.99 -8.92
N ALA A 37 14.46 -11.14 -9.00
CA ALA A 37 14.47 -9.79 -8.45
C ALA A 37 14.50 -9.87 -6.92
N VAL A 38 15.70 -10.09 -6.36
CA VAL A 38 15.92 -10.18 -4.92
C VAL A 38 16.35 -8.80 -4.39
N PRO A 39 15.63 -8.23 -3.42
CA PRO A 39 16.04 -7.01 -2.73
C PRO A 39 17.46 -7.18 -2.18
N THR A 40 18.40 -6.38 -2.66
CA THR A 40 19.82 -6.47 -2.29
C THR A 40 20.25 -5.12 -1.73
N VAL A 41 20.95 -5.13 -0.60
CA VAL A 41 21.51 -3.92 0.00
C VAL A 41 22.85 -3.62 -0.65
N PHE A 42 22.96 -2.48 -1.33
CA PHE A 42 24.21 -2.04 -1.95
C PHE A 42 25.05 -1.22 -0.97
N THR A 43 26.31 -1.62 -0.78
CA THR A 43 27.29 -0.90 0.05
C THR A 43 28.12 0.11 -0.75
N GLU A 44 28.03 0.05 -2.08
CA GLU A 44 28.66 0.97 -3.04
C GLU A 44 27.63 1.37 -4.10
N PRO A 45 27.83 2.46 -4.85
CA PRO A 45 26.89 2.88 -5.90
C PRO A 45 26.69 1.77 -6.93
N PRO A 46 25.44 1.30 -7.14
CA PRO A 46 25.18 0.19 -8.04
C PRO A 46 25.43 0.58 -9.50
N ILE A 47 25.98 -0.36 -10.26
CA ILE A 47 26.15 -0.22 -11.72
C ILE A 47 24.82 -0.46 -12.46
N GLU A 48 24.74 -0.02 -13.72
CA GLU A 48 23.52 -0.06 -14.55
C GLU A 48 22.83 -1.44 -14.56
N ASP A 49 23.60 -2.52 -14.74
CA ASP A 49 23.08 -3.88 -14.72
C ASP A 49 22.45 -4.24 -13.36
N GLN A 50 23.07 -3.84 -12.26
CA GLN A 50 22.53 -4.12 -10.92
C GLN A 50 21.23 -3.35 -10.68
N LEU A 51 21.13 -2.11 -11.16
CA LEU A 51 19.90 -1.34 -11.10
C LEU A 51 18.81 -2.01 -11.94
N ALA A 52 19.11 -2.44 -13.15
CA ALA A 52 18.14 -3.07 -14.05
C ALA A 52 17.50 -4.33 -13.46
N TRP A 53 18.22 -5.11 -12.65
CA TRP A 53 17.73 -6.38 -12.10
C TRP A 53 17.26 -6.30 -10.65
N HIS A 54 17.94 -5.56 -9.78
CA HIS A 54 17.65 -5.53 -8.34
C HIS A 54 16.71 -4.39 -7.91
N THR A 55 16.37 -3.48 -8.82
CA THR A 55 15.31 -2.47 -8.58
C THR A 55 13.99 -2.84 -9.24
N LEU A 56 13.88 -4.06 -9.78
CA LEU A 56 12.60 -4.61 -10.19
C LEU A 56 11.75 -4.80 -8.95
N TRP A 57 10.57 -4.17 -8.95
CA TRP A 57 9.56 -4.31 -7.89
C TRP A 57 8.51 -5.31 -8.38
N PRO A 58 8.72 -6.63 -8.20
CA PRO A 58 7.73 -7.61 -8.62
C PRO A 58 6.45 -7.43 -7.81
N GLU A 59 5.31 -7.58 -8.50
CA GLU A 59 4.02 -7.58 -7.84
C GLU A 59 3.94 -8.80 -6.90
N SER A 60 3.84 -8.54 -5.59
CA SER A 60 3.71 -9.61 -4.60
C SER A 60 2.25 -9.96 -4.31
N HIS A 61 1.37 -8.96 -4.21
CA HIS A 61 -0.02 -9.12 -3.83
C HIS A 61 -0.92 -8.14 -4.58
N LYS A 62 -2.15 -8.58 -4.86
CA LYS A 62 -3.24 -7.73 -5.34
C LYS A 62 -4.35 -7.66 -4.31
N LEU A 63 -4.68 -6.43 -3.90
CA LEU A 63 -5.73 -6.18 -2.92
C LEU A 63 -7.00 -5.74 -3.64
N TYR A 64 -8.07 -6.51 -3.46
CA TYR A 64 -9.38 -6.22 -4.05
C TYR A 64 -10.35 -5.72 -2.99
N GLY A 65 -11.04 -4.62 -3.26
CA GLY A 65 -12.05 -4.08 -2.35
C GLY A 65 -12.66 -2.76 -2.80
N HIS A 66 -11.86 -1.88 -3.41
CA HIS A 66 -12.36 -0.65 -4.01
C HIS A 66 -13.11 -0.93 -5.31
N GLY A 67 -14.26 -0.26 -5.50
CA GLY A 67 -15.07 -0.37 -6.72
C GLY A 67 -14.63 0.58 -7.84
N ASN A 68 -13.71 1.50 -7.56
CA ASN A 68 -13.22 2.54 -8.46
C ASN A 68 -11.70 2.66 -8.40
N GLU A 69 -11.14 3.51 -9.27
CA GLU A 69 -9.71 3.87 -9.29
C GLU A 69 -9.21 4.32 -7.91
N LEU A 70 -8.05 3.81 -7.49
CA LEU A 70 -7.38 4.25 -6.28
C LEU A 70 -7.00 5.73 -6.38
N PHE A 71 -7.12 6.45 -5.27
CA PHE A 71 -6.84 7.87 -5.21
C PHE A 71 -5.71 8.21 -4.23
N SER A 72 -5.70 7.60 -3.04
CA SER A 72 -4.70 7.85 -2.03
C SER A 72 -4.36 6.58 -1.25
N LEU A 73 -3.10 6.46 -0.85
CA LEU A 73 -2.52 5.33 -0.13
C LEU A 73 -1.57 5.85 0.95
N ARG A 74 -1.64 5.27 2.15
CA ARG A 74 -0.70 5.55 3.25
C ARG A 74 -0.43 4.30 4.06
N CYS A 75 0.81 4.12 4.48
CA CYS A 75 1.16 3.17 5.53
C CYS A 75 1.20 3.89 6.88
N ASP A 76 1.00 3.14 7.95
CA ASP A 76 1.35 3.57 9.29
C ASP A 76 2.89 3.60 9.45
N HIS A 77 3.38 4.22 10.53
CA HIS A 77 4.81 4.36 10.78
C HIS A 77 5.46 3.05 11.26
N LYS A 78 4.69 2.17 11.89
CA LYS A 78 5.11 0.81 12.26
C LYS A 78 5.19 -0.16 11.08
N GLY A 79 4.54 0.13 9.95
CA GLY A 79 4.48 -0.74 8.79
C GLY A 79 3.55 -1.95 8.97
N GLU A 80 2.58 -1.88 9.88
CA GLU A 80 1.60 -2.94 10.17
C GLU A 80 0.30 -2.74 9.39
N LEU A 81 -0.01 -1.50 9.00
CA LEU A 81 -1.27 -1.12 8.38
C LEU A 81 -1.06 -0.29 7.13
N VAL A 82 -1.89 -0.54 6.12
CA VAL A 82 -2.03 0.31 4.93
C VAL A 82 -3.47 0.79 4.83
N ALA A 83 -3.66 2.09 4.66
CA ALA A 83 -4.93 2.71 4.32
C ALA A 83 -4.99 3.02 2.83
N SER A 84 -6.12 2.71 2.19
CA SER A 84 -6.37 3.02 0.79
C SER A 84 -7.73 3.66 0.56
N SER A 85 -7.80 4.64 -0.33
CA SER A 85 -9.04 5.28 -0.77
C SER A 85 -9.19 5.20 -2.28
N CYS A 86 -10.43 5.35 -2.76
CA CYS A 86 -10.72 5.44 -4.19
C CYS A 86 -11.43 6.74 -4.55
N LYS A 87 -11.48 7.02 -5.84
CA LYS A 87 -12.31 8.06 -6.42
C LYS A 87 -13.77 7.77 -6.13
N ALA A 88 -14.46 8.69 -5.47
CA ALA A 88 -15.84 8.49 -5.04
C ALA A 88 -16.71 9.72 -5.30
N GLN A 89 -17.96 9.46 -5.68
CA GLN A 89 -19.01 10.45 -5.87
C GLN A 89 -20.20 10.25 -4.91
N SER A 90 -20.12 9.24 -4.04
CA SER A 90 -21.14 8.92 -3.03
C SER A 90 -20.49 8.31 -1.78
N ALA A 91 -21.20 8.40 -0.65
CA ALA A 91 -20.74 7.87 0.64
C ALA A 91 -20.63 6.33 0.66
N SER A 92 -21.37 5.62 -0.19
CA SER A 92 -21.27 4.15 -0.29
C SER A 92 -19.95 3.69 -0.90
N VAL A 93 -19.34 4.53 -1.75
CA VAL A 93 -18.08 4.25 -2.45
C VAL A 93 -16.88 4.88 -1.74
N ALA A 94 -17.07 6.03 -1.07
CA ALA A 94 -16.02 6.79 -0.37
C ALA A 94 -15.49 6.13 0.92
N LYS A 95 -15.38 4.80 0.93
CA LYS A 95 -14.81 4.03 2.04
C LYS A 95 -13.30 4.09 2.00
N VAL A 96 -12.68 4.24 3.16
CA VAL A 96 -11.24 4.03 3.35
C VAL A 96 -11.05 2.60 3.82
N TRP A 97 -10.32 1.79 3.06
CA TRP A 97 -10.02 0.41 3.42
C TRP A 97 -8.71 0.36 4.21
N LEU A 98 -8.67 -0.51 5.21
CA LEU A 98 -7.49 -0.79 6.02
C LEU A 98 -7.04 -2.23 5.80
N TRP A 99 -5.77 -2.39 5.49
CA TRP A 99 -5.13 -3.65 5.14
C TRP A 99 -4.03 -3.95 6.15
N GLU A 100 -4.03 -5.16 6.69
CA GLU A 100 -2.93 -5.64 7.53
C GLU A 100 -1.75 -6.05 6.66
N VAL A 101 -0.58 -5.50 6.95
CA VAL A 101 0.67 -5.87 6.26
C VAL A 101 1.10 -7.26 6.70
N GLY A 102 1.58 -8.07 5.75
CA GLY A 102 1.95 -9.47 5.97
C GLY A 102 0.85 -10.43 5.58
N SER A 103 -0.34 -10.33 6.21
CA SER A 103 -1.51 -11.15 5.80
C SER A 103 -2.23 -10.60 4.57
N TRP A 104 -2.10 -9.29 4.32
CA TRP A 104 -2.76 -8.54 3.26
C TRP A 104 -4.28 -8.65 3.26
N LYS A 105 -4.86 -9.01 4.40
CA LYS A 105 -6.31 -9.07 4.59
C LYS A 105 -6.85 -7.69 4.92
N SER A 106 -8.05 -7.42 4.42
CA SER A 106 -8.84 -6.26 4.86
C SER A 106 -9.25 -6.46 6.32
N VAL A 107 -8.79 -5.59 7.21
CA VAL A 107 -9.16 -5.58 8.64
C VAL A 107 -10.34 -4.68 8.94
N GLY A 108 -10.72 -3.80 8.01
CA GLY A 108 -11.90 -2.96 8.16
C GLY A 108 -12.03 -1.91 7.08
N CYS A 109 -13.16 -1.20 7.12
CA CYS A 109 -13.39 -0.02 6.30
C CYS A 109 -13.96 1.13 7.14
N LEU A 110 -13.44 2.33 6.93
CA LEU A 110 -13.91 3.56 7.56
C LEU A 110 -14.84 4.27 6.59
N GLN A 111 -16.03 4.62 7.05
CA GLN A 111 -17.02 5.35 6.27
C GLN A 111 -17.28 6.71 6.92
N SER A 112 -16.39 7.67 6.64
CA SER A 112 -16.46 9.02 7.20
C SER A 112 -16.79 10.09 6.17
N HIS A 113 -16.60 9.83 4.87
CA HIS A 113 -16.74 10.82 3.80
C HIS A 113 -17.83 10.47 2.79
N SER A 114 -18.35 11.48 2.09
CA SER A 114 -19.34 11.31 1.02
C SER A 114 -18.77 11.43 -0.39
N LEU A 115 -17.56 11.95 -0.53
CA LEU A 115 -16.83 12.11 -1.79
C LEU A 115 -15.38 11.62 -1.62
N THR A 116 -14.62 11.58 -2.73
CA THR A 116 -13.21 11.18 -2.76
C THR A 116 -12.42 11.73 -1.57
N VAL A 117 -11.83 10.82 -0.79
CA VAL A 117 -10.81 11.13 0.21
C VAL A 117 -9.53 11.48 -0.54
N THR A 118 -9.13 12.75 -0.46
CA THR A 118 -8.04 13.33 -1.23
C THR A 118 -6.68 13.00 -0.64
N GLN A 119 -6.57 13.04 0.69
CA GLN A 119 -5.38 12.65 1.42
C GLN A 119 -5.75 12.01 2.76
N MET A 120 -4.84 11.15 3.23
CA MET A 120 -4.89 10.51 4.53
C MET A 120 -3.52 10.65 5.18
N GLU A 121 -3.45 10.59 6.51
CA GLU A 121 -2.20 10.55 7.26
C GLU A 121 -2.41 9.88 8.62
N PHE A 122 -1.59 8.88 8.92
CA PHE A 122 -1.52 8.30 10.26
C PHE A 122 -0.86 9.31 11.20
N SER A 123 -1.30 9.36 12.45
CA SER A 123 -0.58 10.10 13.48
C SER A 123 0.77 9.43 13.76
N HIS A 124 1.72 10.17 14.31
CA HIS A 124 3.07 9.68 14.60
C HIS A 124 3.10 8.46 15.55
N ASP A 125 2.08 8.29 16.38
CA ASP A 125 1.91 7.17 17.30
C ASP A 125 1.07 6.01 16.72
N ASP A 126 0.63 6.13 15.47
CA ASP A 126 -0.24 5.20 14.73
C ASP A 126 -1.58 4.87 15.43
N ASN A 127 -2.04 5.73 16.34
CA ASN A 127 -3.31 5.57 17.06
C ASN A 127 -4.47 6.32 16.39
N PHE A 128 -4.18 7.23 15.47
CA PHE A 128 -5.17 8.00 14.74
C PHE A 128 -4.92 7.99 13.24
N LEU A 129 -6.00 8.06 12.48
CA LEU A 129 -5.98 8.32 11.05
C LEU A 129 -6.75 9.61 10.76
N LEU A 130 -6.04 10.60 10.22
CA LEU A 130 -6.62 11.81 9.66
C LEU A 130 -6.94 11.55 8.19
N THR A 131 -8.14 11.95 7.79
CA THR A 131 -8.57 11.88 6.38
C THR A 131 -9.25 13.18 5.99
N VAL A 132 -9.00 13.63 4.76
CA VAL A 132 -9.59 14.85 4.19
C VAL A 132 -10.21 14.55 2.83
N SER A 133 -11.27 15.27 2.47
CA SER A 133 -12.08 14.92 1.29
C SER A 133 -12.56 16.13 0.48
N ARG A 134 -12.97 15.82 -0.75
CA ARG A 134 -13.75 16.73 -1.61
C ARG A 134 -15.09 17.15 -1.02
N ASP A 135 -15.60 16.42 -0.02
CA ASP A 135 -16.79 16.80 0.74
C ASP A 135 -16.55 17.98 1.70
N ARG A 136 -15.33 18.53 1.70
CA ARG A 136 -14.91 19.72 2.47
C ARG A 136 -14.81 19.47 3.97
N GLN A 137 -14.91 18.21 4.36
CA GLN A 137 -14.77 17.76 5.74
C GLN A 137 -13.39 17.12 5.92
N PHE A 138 -12.92 17.17 7.15
CA PHE A 138 -11.88 16.27 7.63
C PHE A 138 -12.50 15.32 8.67
N SER A 139 -11.90 14.15 8.83
CA SER A 139 -12.26 13.23 9.90
C SER A 139 -11.04 12.61 10.54
N ILE A 140 -11.15 12.38 11.84
CA ILE A 140 -10.14 11.70 12.67
C ILE A 140 -10.79 10.41 13.16
N SER A 141 -10.13 9.29 12.91
CA SER A 141 -10.56 7.98 13.39
C SER A 141 -9.50 7.39 14.32
N THR A 142 -9.93 6.79 15.42
CA THR A 142 -9.05 6.08 16.36
C THR A 142 -8.81 4.66 15.86
N ILE A 143 -7.58 4.20 16.00
CA ILE A 143 -7.12 2.84 15.70
C ILE A 143 -6.73 2.21 17.03
N THR A 144 -7.46 1.18 17.45
CA THR A 144 -7.14 0.43 18.67
C THR A 144 -6.74 -0.98 18.30
N ARG A 145 -5.49 -1.33 18.62
CA ARG A 145 -4.94 -2.68 18.49
C ARG A 145 -5.25 -3.43 19.80
N ARG A 146 -5.92 -4.58 19.72
CA ARG A 146 -6.20 -5.44 20.88
C ARG A 146 -5.10 -6.50 21.01
N ASP A 147 -4.81 -6.89 22.26
CA ASP A 147 -3.79 -7.89 22.58
C ASP A 147 -4.03 -9.25 21.90
N THR A 148 -5.27 -9.55 21.54
CA THR A 148 -5.67 -10.76 20.79
C THR A 148 -5.39 -10.69 19.29
N GLY A 149 -4.68 -9.66 18.82
CA GLY A 149 -4.38 -9.43 17.40
C GLY A 149 -5.52 -8.79 16.61
N GLY A 150 -6.62 -8.40 17.27
CA GLY A 150 -7.75 -7.76 16.61
C GLY A 150 -7.59 -6.24 16.52
N ILE A 151 -7.67 -5.68 15.32
CA ILE A 151 -7.66 -4.22 15.13
C ILE A 151 -9.11 -3.72 15.06
N SER A 152 -9.43 -2.67 15.80
CA SER A 152 -10.73 -2.01 15.78
C SER A 152 -10.58 -0.53 15.50
N PHE A 153 -11.61 0.06 14.89
CA PHE A 153 -11.59 1.45 14.47
C PHE A 153 -12.88 2.14 14.86
N SER A 154 -12.77 3.41 15.23
CA SER A 154 -13.92 4.25 15.55
C SER A 154 -13.73 5.65 15.01
N LEU A 155 -14.80 6.26 14.52
CA LEU A 155 -14.79 7.66 14.11
C LEU A 155 -14.80 8.53 15.36
N LEU A 156 -13.73 9.30 15.59
CA LEU A 156 -13.62 10.21 16.73
C LEU A 156 -14.26 11.57 16.41
N ALA A 157 -13.94 12.12 15.25
CA ALA A 157 -14.42 13.43 14.84
C ALA A 157 -14.65 13.47 13.33
N ARG A 158 -15.68 14.21 12.93
CA ARG A 158 -15.93 14.64 11.56
C ARG A 158 -16.36 16.09 11.60
N GLN A 159 -15.63 16.94 10.89
CA GLN A 159 -15.81 18.38 11.00
C GLN A 159 -15.67 19.08 9.65
N GLU A 160 -16.50 20.10 9.45
CA GLU A 160 -16.39 20.98 8.29
C GLU A 160 -15.24 21.93 8.54
N GLY A 161 -14.17 21.77 7.76
CA GLY A 161 -12.97 22.59 7.90
C GLY A 161 -12.91 23.76 6.91
N HIS A 162 -13.47 23.60 5.71
CA HIS A 162 -13.26 24.54 4.61
C HIS A 162 -14.51 24.77 3.74
N LYS A 163 -14.57 25.94 3.08
CA LYS A 163 -15.62 26.27 2.10
C LYS A 163 -15.44 25.57 0.74
N ARG A 164 -14.28 24.96 0.51
CA ARG A 164 -13.89 24.27 -0.73
C ARG A 164 -13.23 22.94 -0.40
N ILE A 165 -12.90 22.18 -1.44
CA ILE A 165 -12.19 20.91 -1.34
C ILE A 165 -10.93 21.07 -0.49
N ILE A 166 -10.73 20.14 0.44
CA ILE A 166 -9.47 20.00 1.17
C ILE A 166 -8.58 19.07 0.36
N TRP A 167 -7.41 19.55 -0.05
CA TRP A 167 -6.51 18.77 -0.91
C TRP A 167 -5.47 17.99 -0.13
N SER A 168 -5.06 18.52 1.02
CA SER A 168 -3.97 17.99 1.80
C SER A 168 -4.19 18.21 3.28
N CYS A 169 -3.58 17.35 4.08
CA CYS A 169 -3.53 17.42 5.52
C CYS A 169 -2.18 16.88 5.98
N SER A 170 -1.73 17.31 7.16
CA SER A 170 -0.61 16.70 7.84
C SER A 170 -0.72 16.86 9.35
N TRP A 171 -0.18 15.90 10.08
CA TRP A 171 0.00 16.01 11.52
C TRP A 171 1.20 16.90 11.82
N HIS A 172 1.10 17.69 12.89
CA HIS A 172 2.25 18.45 13.35
C HIS A 172 3.40 17.49 13.73
N PRO A 173 4.65 17.73 13.28
CA PRO A 173 5.77 16.81 13.49
C PRO A 173 6.22 16.71 14.95
N HIS A 174 5.94 17.73 15.75
CA HIS A 174 6.27 17.78 17.17
C HIS A 174 5.00 17.98 17.99
N THR A 175 4.39 16.91 18.46
CA THR A 175 3.30 17.03 19.46
C THR A 175 3.77 16.36 20.73
N TRP A 176 4.47 17.14 21.57
CA TRP A 176 4.46 16.93 23.02
C TRP A 176 3.39 17.89 23.55
N LEU A 177 2.45 17.38 24.33
CA LEU A 177 1.65 18.22 25.22
C LEU A 177 2.56 19.03 26.15
#